data_AF-A0A2E3HPJ7-F1
#
_entry.id   AF-A0A2E3HPJ7-F1
#
_cell.length_a   1.000
_cell.length_b   1.000
_cell.length_c   1.000
_cell.angle_alpha   90.00
_cell.angle_beta   90.00
_cell.angle_gamma   90.00
#
_symmetry.space_group_name_H-M   'P 1'
#
loop_
_entity.id
_entity.type
_entity.pdbx_description
1 polymer ?
#
loop_
_entity_poly.entity_id
_entity_poly.type
_entity_poly.pdbx_seq_one_letter_code
_entity_poly.pdbx_strand_id
1 'polypeptide(L)'
;MAQPNLSKLTILFLFIISVKSCKSIKEIAGDKYLLENNIISKNNEELINDPVKFIAIDKPNKKTLGIPFKLYLHEMAVEKPDSLFDDWLDRKPKRKKLLNDLLSAKQVNEIKRYKFSFNNWLKRNGEAPVFIDSSATVKNIQRFEQYYKNKGYFNTKVEVQTVFSSLQKRTVKYSIQTRDQFTIDSIRQEINSPVIDSLYNLSIKKRLINKGDPFEIDRFEAERNRLISYFRNNGVYNFQQNNIQFIAAIDSSGVDTKIPVIVEISNLQKRENDSLKNIQYKIHNVKKINLYIDNASQLGQLSPFTDSLTYKNFNILYKGKLKYKPKALEEVIFIEKDKPYSDFSRALTYRYISNLRNFKYPSITFKPVGNTSDLEANIFLSPKERFSMGFDLDFSHSNIQDFGFSLGSSFGIRNIFRG
;
A
#
# COMPACT_ATOMS: atom_id res chain seq x y z
N MET A 1 6.90 24.87 -42.75
CA MET A 1 6.41 25.23 -41.40
C MET A 1 7.61 25.70 -40.59
N ALA A 2 7.78 27.01 -40.43
CA ALA A 2 8.88 27.56 -39.64
C ALA A 2 8.66 27.20 -38.16
N GLN A 3 9.64 26.52 -37.55
CA GLN A 3 9.67 26.36 -36.10
C GLN A 3 9.58 27.77 -35.47
N PRO A 4 8.62 28.04 -34.57
CA PRO A 4 8.61 29.31 -33.86
C PRO A 4 9.93 29.39 -33.09
N ASN A 5 10.68 30.49 -33.27
CA ASN A 5 11.97 30.73 -32.61
C ASN A 5 11.83 30.60 -31.09
N LEU A 6 12.10 29.40 -30.58
CA LEU A 6 11.96 29.01 -29.17
C LEU A 6 12.78 29.95 -28.26
N SER A 7 13.91 30.46 -28.79
CA SER A 7 14.77 31.44 -28.15
C SER A 7 14.09 32.79 -27.88
N LYS A 8 13.30 33.32 -28.82
CA LYS A 8 12.59 34.60 -28.63
C LYS A 8 11.46 34.48 -27.60
N LEU A 9 10.78 33.33 -27.58
CA LEU A 9 9.70 33.05 -26.62
C LEU A 9 10.22 32.86 -25.19
N THR A 10 11.37 32.18 -25.04
CA THR A 10 12.03 31.94 -23.74
C THR A 10 12.61 33.22 -23.14
N ILE A 11 13.27 34.07 -23.95
CA ILE A 11 13.79 35.37 -23.50
C ILE A 11 12.66 36.30 -23.02
N LEU A 12 11.55 36.37 -23.76
CA LEU A 12 10.40 37.21 -23.36
C LEU A 12 9.71 36.66 -22.10
N PHE A 13 9.63 35.34 -21.95
CA PHE A 13 9.11 34.69 -20.75
C PHE A 13 9.98 34.98 -19.50
N LEU A 14 11.31 34.89 -19.63
CA LEU A 14 12.26 35.26 -18.57
C LEU A 14 12.12 36.73 -18.16
N PHE A 15 11.89 37.62 -19.13
CA PHE A 15 11.66 39.05 -18.86
C PHE A 15 10.34 39.32 -18.11
N ILE A 16 9.28 38.51 -18.35
CA ILE A 16 7.98 38.63 -17.66
C ILE A 16 8.01 38.05 -16.23
N ILE A 17 8.88 37.07 -15.95
CA ILE A 17 9.07 36.50 -14.60
C ILE A 17 9.89 37.42 -13.68
N SER A 18 10.77 38.23 -14.27
CA SER A 18 11.62 39.15 -13.54
C SER A 18 10.76 40.23 -12.88
N VAL A 19 10.94 40.44 -11.57
CA VAL A 19 10.34 41.50 -10.71
C VAL A 19 9.09 41.10 -9.90
N LYS A 20 9.21 40.07 -9.05
CA LYS A 20 8.59 40.11 -7.72
C LYS A 20 9.62 39.73 -6.65
N SER A 21 9.80 40.59 -5.66
CA SER A 21 10.61 40.30 -4.47
C SER A 21 10.04 39.07 -3.76
N CYS A 22 10.90 38.21 -3.23
CA CYS A 22 10.47 37.13 -2.34
C CYS A 22 9.72 37.73 -1.16
N LYS A 23 8.53 37.18 -0.85
CA LYS A 23 7.78 37.59 0.34
C LYS A 23 8.61 37.31 1.59
N SER A 24 8.60 38.24 2.54
CA SER A 24 9.21 37.99 3.85
C SER A 24 8.41 36.95 4.62
N ILE A 25 9.03 36.28 5.60
CA ILE A 25 8.31 35.38 6.52
C ILE A 25 7.15 36.11 7.21
N LYS A 26 7.33 37.42 7.48
CA LYS A 26 6.31 38.26 8.11
C LYS A 26 5.06 38.43 7.22
N GLU A 27 5.28 38.59 5.93
CA GLU A 27 4.20 38.72 4.94
C GLU A 27 3.50 37.38 4.66
N ILE A 28 4.25 36.27 4.72
CA ILE A 28 3.71 34.93 4.53
C ILE A 28 2.83 34.54 5.73
N ALA A 29 3.29 34.83 6.96
CA ALA A 29 2.57 34.38 8.15
C ALA A 29 1.37 35.28 8.52
N GLY A 30 1.44 36.58 8.22
CA GLY A 30 0.39 37.55 8.57
C GLY A 30 0.22 37.63 10.09
N ASP A 31 -1.02 37.44 10.56
CA ASP A 31 -1.34 37.39 12.01
C ASP A 31 -1.15 36.00 12.62
N LYS A 32 -0.81 35.00 11.80
CA LYS A 32 -0.60 33.61 12.23
C LYS A 32 0.88 33.34 12.48
N TYR A 33 1.13 32.17 13.05
CA TYR A 33 2.48 31.68 13.29
C TYR A 33 2.78 30.47 12.42
N LEU A 34 3.89 30.52 11.68
CA LEU A 34 4.38 29.37 10.93
C LEU A 34 4.98 28.34 11.90
N LEU A 35 4.73 27.07 11.59
CA LEU A 35 5.31 25.94 12.28
C LEU A 35 6.78 25.77 11.84
N GLU A 36 7.70 26.11 12.72
CA GLU A 36 9.15 26.06 12.46
C GLU A 36 9.72 24.67 12.66
N ASN A 37 9.27 23.97 13.71
CA ASN A 37 9.69 22.63 14.05
C ASN A 37 8.68 21.95 14.99
N ASN A 38 8.63 20.61 14.92
CA ASN A 38 8.00 19.73 15.90
C ASN A 38 9.09 18.97 16.64
N ILE A 39 9.35 19.34 17.88
CA ILE A 39 10.29 18.63 18.76
C ILE A 39 9.47 17.61 19.53
N ILE A 40 9.85 16.34 19.45
CA ILE A 40 9.18 15.25 20.16
C ILE A 40 10.22 14.64 21.10
N SER A 41 9.87 14.57 22.38
CA SER A 41 10.71 13.94 23.41
C SER A 41 9.93 12.82 24.10
N LYS A 42 10.62 11.76 24.48
CA LYS A 42 10.11 10.64 25.27
C LYS A 42 10.91 10.54 26.56
N ASN A 43 10.24 10.61 27.71
CA ASN A 43 10.87 10.51 29.03
C ASN A 43 12.10 11.43 29.17
N ASN A 44 11.96 12.68 28.73
CA ASN A 44 12.98 13.74 28.70
C ASN A 44 14.12 13.59 27.67
N GLU A 45 14.07 12.59 26.80
CA GLU A 45 15.03 12.42 25.71
C GLU A 45 14.41 12.80 24.37
N GLU A 46 15.07 13.66 23.59
CA GLU A 46 14.59 14.03 22.26
C GLU A 46 14.71 12.86 21.28
N LEU A 47 13.60 12.55 20.60
CA LEU A 47 13.55 11.51 19.60
C LEU A 47 14.01 12.07 18.26
N ILE A 48 15.18 11.69 17.74
CA ILE A 48 15.68 12.24 16.46
C ILE A 48 15.11 11.45 15.28
N ASN A 49 15.37 10.14 15.23
CA ASN A 49 15.04 9.23 14.13
C ASN A 49 13.96 8.20 14.52
N ASP A 50 12.92 8.64 15.22
CA ASP A 50 11.87 7.75 15.74
C ASP A 50 10.64 7.71 14.82
N PRO A 51 10.04 6.52 14.60
CA PRO A 51 8.81 6.36 13.82
C PRO A 51 7.65 7.28 14.24
N VAL A 52 7.56 7.66 15.52
CA VAL A 52 6.50 8.53 16.05
C VAL A 52 6.51 9.93 15.40
N LYS A 53 7.64 10.39 14.86
CA LYS A 53 7.67 11.66 14.11
C LYS A 53 6.86 11.61 12.82
N PHE A 54 6.74 10.44 12.19
CA PHE A 54 6.08 10.32 10.90
C PHE A 54 4.55 10.34 11.00
N ILE A 55 3.99 10.07 12.18
CA ILE A 55 2.54 10.01 12.41
C ILE A 55 1.93 11.39 12.74
N ALA A 56 2.77 12.40 13.01
CA ALA A 56 2.32 13.79 13.17
C ALA A 56 1.60 14.29 11.91
N ILE A 57 0.50 15.01 12.11
CA ILE A 57 -0.34 15.57 11.03
C ILE A 57 0.36 16.75 10.37
N ASP A 58 0.77 17.73 11.17
CA ASP A 58 1.48 18.90 10.72
C ASP A 58 2.98 18.57 10.62
N LYS A 59 3.53 18.75 9.42
CA LYS A 59 4.95 18.59 9.17
C LYS A 59 5.50 19.95 8.79
N PRO A 60 6.51 20.48 9.51
CA PRO A 60 7.10 21.76 9.17
C PRO A 60 7.63 21.73 7.73
N ASN A 61 7.63 22.88 7.07
CA ASN A 61 8.18 23.02 5.72
C ASN A 61 9.64 22.54 5.70
N LYS A 62 9.98 21.73 4.68
CA LYS A 62 11.31 21.14 4.57
C LYS A 62 12.36 22.21 4.36
N LYS A 63 13.45 22.12 5.13
CA LYS A 63 14.60 23.01 5.03
C LYS A 63 15.77 22.29 4.38
N THR A 64 16.43 22.97 3.45
CA THR A 64 17.73 22.57 2.91
C THR A 64 18.73 23.64 3.31
N LEU A 65 19.79 23.26 4.02
CA LEU A 65 20.76 24.21 4.59
C LEU A 65 20.11 25.30 5.46
N GLY A 66 19.08 24.93 6.24
CA GLY A 66 18.35 25.85 7.13
C GLY A 66 17.30 26.73 6.44
N ILE A 67 17.20 26.72 5.11
CA ILE A 67 16.31 27.59 4.33
C ILE A 67 15.12 26.78 3.77
N PRO A 68 13.87 27.23 3.96
CA PRO A 68 12.69 26.55 3.41
C PRO A 68 12.44 26.93 1.94
N PHE A 69 13.33 26.53 1.03
CA PHE A 69 13.24 26.92 -0.40
C PHE A 69 11.91 26.55 -1.05
N LYS A 70 11.33 25.39 -0.70
CA LYS A 70 10.05 24.95 -1.23
C LYS A 70 8.88 25.83 -0.80
N LEU A 71 8.94 26.40 0.40
CA LEU A 71 7.95 27.38 0.86
C LEU A 71 8.00 28.63 -0.02
N TYR A 72 9.20 29.17 -0.24
CA TYR A 72 9.36 30.34 -1.11
C TYR A 72 8.92 30.06 -2.55
N LEU A 73 9.23 28.86 -3.06
CA LEU A 73 8.80 28.43 -4.39
C LEU A 73 7.27 28.40 -4.52
N HIS A 74 6.57 27.92 -3.49
CA HIS A 74 5.10 27.95 -3.44
C HIS A 74 4.57 29.38 -3.40
N GLU A 75 5.17 30.25 -2.57
CA GLU A 75 4.74 31.65 -2.41
C GLU A 75 5.03 32.54 -3.62
N MET A 76 5.90 32.12 -4.53
CA MET A 76 6.07 32.74 -5.84
C MET A 76 4.87 32.48 -6.78
N ALA A 77 4.11 31.41 -6.53
CA ALA A 77 2.91 31.13 -7.31
C ALA A 77 1.82 32.17 -7.01
N VAL A 78 1.11 32.56 -8.04
CA VAL A 78 0.03 33.55 -7.96
C VAL A 78 -1.33 32.84 -8.06
N GLU A 79 -2.32 33.42 -7.39
CA GLU A 79 -3.71 33.03 -7.59
C GLU A 79 -4.20 33.50 -8.96
N LYS A 80 -4.90 32.61 -9.69
CA LYS A 80 -5.51 32.90 -11.01
C LYS A 80 -4.52 33.51 -12.02
N PRO A 81 -3.42 32.80 -12.38
CA PRO A 81 -2.38 33.32 -13.27
C PRO A 81 -2.89 33.67 -14.68
N ASP A 82 -3.96 33.01 -15.14
CA ASP A 82 -4.61 33.27 -16.43
C ASP A 82 -5.30 34.64 -16.45
N SER A 83 -6.16 34.91 -15.46
CA SER A 83 -6.85 36.21 -15.34
C SER A 83 -5.85 37.35 -15.22
N LEU A 84 -4.78 37.17 -14.45
CA LEU A 84 -3.71 38.17 -14.33
C LEU A 84 -2.92 38.39 -15.63
N PHE A 85 -2.82 37.36 -16.48
CA PHE A 85 -2.21 37.51 -17.80
C PHE A 85 -3.13 38.31 -18.73
N ASP A 86 -4.43 38.03 -18.72
CA ASP A 86 -5.42 38.77 -19.50
C ASP A 86 -5.47 40.24 -19.05
N ASP A 87 -5.54 40.49 -17.74
CA ASP A 87 -5.49 41.85 -17.17
C ASP A 87 -4.22 42.60 -17.58
N TRP A 88 -3.07 41.92 -17.58
CA TRP A 88 -1.81 42.50 -18.04
C TRP A 88 -1.84 42.83 -19.53
N LEU A 89 -2.43 41.96 -20.35
CA LEU A 89 -2.55 42.15 -21.79
C LEU A 89 -3.43 43.37 -22.12
N ASP A 90 -4.52 43.53 -21.38
CA ASP A 90 -5.54 44.56 -21.62
C ASP A 90 -5.27 45.89 -20.90
N ARG A 91 -4.41 45.92 -19.86
CA ARG A 91 -4.03 47.15 -19.11
C ARG A 91 -3.52 48.30 -20.00
N LYS A 92 -2.98 48.02 -21.19
CA LYS A 92 -2.57 49.05 -22.16
C LYS A 92 -3.30 48.82 -23.49
N PRO A 93 -4.06 49.80 -24.02
CA PRO A 93 -4.98 49.59 -25.13
C PRO A 93 -4.30 49.11 -26.43
N LYS A 94 -3.04 49.47 -26.65
CA LYS A 94 -2.27 49.06 -27.84
C LYS A 94 -1.43 47.79 -27.63
N ARG A 95 -1.28 47.28 -26.40
CA ARG A 95 -0.33 46.20 -26.07
C ARG A 95 -0.69 44.89 -26.75
N LYS A 96 -1.95 44.48 -26.70
CA LYS A 96 -2.44 43.26 -27.35
C LYS A 96 -2.18 43.29 -28.86
N LYS A 97 -2.47 44.43 -29.51
CA LYS A 97 -2.22 44.62 -30.95
C LYS A 97 -0.72 44.54 -31.26
N LEU A 98 0.11 45.33 -30.56
CA LEU A 98 1.56 45.33 -30.76
C LEU A 98 2.22 43.96 -30.51
N LEU A 99 1.76 43.22 -29.49
CA LEU A 99 2.25 41.87 -29.22
C LEU A 99 1.79 40.89 -30.29
N ASN A 100 0.56 41.00 -30.80
CA ASN A 100 0.05 40.17 -31.89
C ASN A 100 0.71 40.48 -33.25
N ASP A 101 1.21 41.71 -33.43
CA ASP A 101 1.96 42.14 -34.60
C ASP A 101 3.42 41.61 -34.56
N LEU A 102 4.03 41.57 -33.36
CA LEU A 102 5.38 41.06 -33.13
C LEU A 102 5.44 39.53 -33.00
N LEU A 103 4.43 38.94 -32.38
CA LEU A 103 4.24 37.52 -32.13
C LEU A 103 2.86 37.14 -32.61
N SER A 104 2.68 36.02 -33.33
CA SER A 104 1.33 35.59 -33.70
C SER A 104 0.41 35.43 -32.47
N ALA A 105 -0.90 35.60 -32.63
CA ALA A 105 -1.88 35.40 -31.54
C ALA A 105 -1.77 34.01 -30.88
N LYS A 106 -1.37 32.98 -31.66
CA LYS A 106 -1.05 31.65 -31.13
C LYS A 106 0.13 31.69 -30.17
N GLN A 107 1.22 32.38 -30.52
CA GLN A 107 2.40 32.55 -29.67
C GLN A 107 2.08 33.33 -28.39
N VAL A 108 1.23 34.35 -28.45
CA VAL A 108 0.77 35.08 -27.25
C VAL A 108 -0.04 34.16 -26.33
N ASN A 109 -0.94 33.34 -26.88
CA ASN A 109 -1.69 32.34 -26.11
C ASN A 109 -0.78 31.23 -25.53
N GLU A 110 0.27 30.84 -26.25
CA GLU A 110 1.26 29.89 -25.70
C GLU A 110 2.02 30.50 -24.52
N ILE A 111 2.37 31.79 -24.54
CA ILE A 111 2.97 32.47 -23.38
C ILE A 111 2.04 32.42 -22.17
N LYS A 112 0.73 32.63 -22.36
CA LYS A 112 -0.28 32.45 -21.30
C LYS A 112 -0.24 31.04 -20.72
N ARG A 113 -0.25 30.01 -21.58
CA ARG A 113 -0.16 28.60 -21.18
C ARG A 113 1.14 28.29 -20.43
N TYR A 114 2.28 28.79 -20.89
CA TYR A 114 3.55 28.64 -20.20
C TYR A 114 3.52 29.28 -18.81
N LYS A 115 2.95 30.48 -18.67
CA LYS A 115 2.79 31.14 -17.37
C LYS A 115 1.89 30.34 -16.42
N PHE A 116 0.78 29.80 -16.92
CA PHE A 116 -0.09 28.90 -16.15
C PHE A 116 0.61 27.62 -15.72
N SER A 117 1.27 26.92 -16.66
CA SER A 117 2.02 25.69 -16.38
C SER A 117 3.17 25.92 -15.42
N PHE A 118 3.90 27.03 -15.56
CA PHE A 118 4.97 27.41 -14.64
C PHE A 118 4.41 27.71 -13.24
N ASN A 119 3.28 28.41 -13.14
CA ASN A 119 2.60 28.63 -11.86
C ASN A 119 2.18 27.32 -11.17
N ASN A 120 1.67 26.36 -11.94
CA ASN A 120 1.33 25.05 -11.41
C ASN A 120 2.57 24.23 -11.05
N TRP A 121 3.65 24.37 -11.81
CA TRP A 121 4.94 23.78 -11.46
C TRP A 121 5.48 24.33 -10.14
N LEU A 122 5.37 25.65 -9.90
CA LEU A 122 5.73 26.29 -8.63
C LEU A 122 4.92 25.71 -7.46
N LYS A 123 3.58 25.61 -7.60
CA LYS A 123 2.72 25.02 -6.57
C LYS A 123 3.01 23.53 -6.32
N ARG A 124 3.24 22.76 -7.38
CA ARG A 124 3.47 21.31 -7.32
C ARG A 124 4.83 20.96 -6.71
N ASN A 125 5.86 21.76 -6.99
CA ASN A 125 7.22 21.53 -6.49
C ASN A 125 7.52 22.30 -5.20
N GLY A 126 6.71 23.30 -4.87
CA GLY A 126 6.74 24.03 -3.61
C GLY A 126 5.95 23.33 -2.51
N GLU A 127 6.01 23.90 -1.31
CA GLU A 127 5.25 23.46 -0.14
C GLU A 127 4.45 24.65 0.39
N ALA A 128 3.14 24.49 0.60
CA ALA A 128 2.32 25.54 1.19
C ALA A 128 2.78 25.88 2.62
N PRO A 129 2.59 27.12 3.09
CA PRO A 129 2.90 27.49 4.47
C PRO A 129 2.13 26.62 5.45
N VAL A 130 2.86 26.02 6.39
CA VAL A 130 2.27 25.25 7.50
C VAL A 130 2.19 26.14 8.72
N PHE A 131 0.96 26.37 9.19
CA PHE A 131 0.68 27.19 10.36
C PHE A 131 0.47 26.32 11.59
N ILE A 132 0.71 26.89 12.77
CA ILE A 132 0.25 26.26 14.01
C ILE A 132 -1.27 26.23 14.04
N ASP A 133 -1.80 25.03 14.25
CA ASP A 133 -3.23 24.76 14.39
C ASP A 133 -3.46 23.96 15.68
N SER A 134 -4.34 24.47 16.53
CA SER A 134 -4.73 23.81 17.78
C SER A 134 -5.44 22.48 17.52
N SER A 135 -6.22 22.37 16.44
CA SER A 135 -6.88 21.12 16.04
C SER A 135 -5.86 20.05 15.63
N ALA A 136 -4.86 20.41 14.83
CA ALA A 136 -3.75 19.53 14.49
C ALA A 136 -2.96 19.10 15.74
N THR A 137 -2.74 20.02 16.67
CA THR A 137 -2.04 19.74 17.94
C THR A 137 -2.77 18.70 18.79
N VAL A 138 -4.08 18.85 18.99
CA VAL A 138 -4.89 17.88 19.75
C VAL A 138 -4.88 16.51 19.08
N LYS A 139 -4.98 16.46 17.75
CA LYS A 139 -4.92 15.20 17.02
C LYS A 139 -3.54 14.53 17.10
N ASN A 140 -2.46 15.31 17.12
CA ASN A 140 -1.11 14.77 17.33
C ASN A 140 -0.96 14.15 18.71
N ILE A 141 -1.44 14.81 19.76
CA ILE A 141 -1.47 14.27 21.14
C ILE A 141 -2.15 12.89 21.13
N GLN A 142 -3.37 12.81 20.58
CA GLN A 142 -4.13 11.55 20.50
C GLN A 142 -3.38 10.46 19.71
N ARG A 143 -2.72 10.82 18.60
CA ARG A 143 -1.95 9.87 17.79
C ARG A 143 -0.71 9.37 18.52
N PHE A 144 0.02 10.23 19.20
CA PHE A 144 1.19 9.86 19.99
C PHE A 144 0.79 8.97 21.17
N GLU A 145 -0.26 9.33 21.90
CA GLU A 145 -0.81 8.49 22.97
C GLU A 145 -1.23 7.12 22.43
N GLN A 146 -1.98 7.07 21.31
CA GLN A 146 -2.42 5.81 20.71
C GLN A 146 -1.23 4.96 20.22
N TYR A 147 -0.20 5.59 19.66
CA TYR A 147 1.02 4.89 19.23
C TYR A 147 1.70 4.17 20.38
N TYR A 148 1.88 4.83 21.53
CA TYR A 148 2.50 4.21 22.70
C TYR A 148 1.57 3.24 23.42
N LYS A 149 0.25 3.48 23.42
CA LYS A 149 -0.75 2.49 23.84
C LYS A 149 -0.64 1.19 23.03
N ASN A 150 -0.45 1.29 21.71
CA ASN A 150 -0.24 0.12 20.85
C ASN A 150 1.08 -0.62 21.16
N LYS A 151 2.04 0.04 21.80
CA LYS A 151 3.29 -0.54 22.31
C LYS A 151 3.22 -0.95 23.79
N GLY A 152 2.05 -0.94 24.40
CA GLY A 152 1.83 -1.39 25.79
C GLY A 152 1.96 -0.33 26.86
N TYR A 153 2.16 0.94 26.51
CA TYR A 153 2.27 2.03 27.48
C TYR A 153 0.91 2.72 27.66
N PHE A 154 -0.02 2.06 28.35
CA PHE A 154 -1.41 2.52 28.45
C PHE A 154 -1.59 3.85 29.19
N ASN A 155 -0.67 4.13 30.12
CA ASN A 155 -0.66 5.34 30.92
C ASN A 155 0.15 6.48 30.30
N THR A 156 0.39 6.43 28.98
CA THR A 156 1.11 7.49 28.27
C THR A 156 0.35 8.82 28.37
N LYS A 157 1.06 9.88 28.71
CA LYS A 157 0.57 11.26 28.67
C LYS A 157 1.46 12.10 27.75
N VAL A 158 0.85 12.98 26.98
CA VAL A 158 1.56 13.89 26.09
C VAL A 158 1.25 15.33 26.48
N GLU A 159 2.28 16.03 26.95
CA GLU A 159 2.21 17.46 27.23
C GLU A 159 2.69 18.23 26.01
N VAL A 160 2.06 19.37 25.72
CA VAL A 160 2.44 20.23 24.60
C VAL A 160 2.79 21.63 25.08
N GLN A 161 3.87 22.17 24.54
CA GLN A 161 4.30 23.54 24.77
C GLN A 161 4.65 24.21 23.44
N THR A 162 4.16 25.42 23.24
CA THR A 162 4.54 26.22 22.06
C THR A 162 5.55 27.28 22.48
N VAL A 163 6.73 27.25 21.86
CA VAL A 163 7.84 28.15 22.19
C VAL A 163 8.08 29.11 21.01
N PHE A 164 8.47 30.35 21.33
CA PHE A 164 8.94 31.30 20.32
C PHE A 164 10.26 30.82 19.72
N SER A 165 10.35 30.77 18.38
CA SER A 165 11.60 30.38 17.69
C SER A 165 12.24 31.57 16.99
N SER A 166 11.44 32.36 16.27
CA SER A 166 11.83 33.63 15.65
C SER A 166 10.59 34.48 15.39
N LEU A 167 10.76 35.68 14.80
CA LEU A 167 9.62 36.53 14.43
C LEU A 167 8.61 35.74 13.55
N GLN A 168 7.35 35.68 14.00
CA GLN A 168 6.23 34.95 13.37
C GLN A 168 6.42 33.44 13.15
N LYS A 169 7.39 32.84 13.85
CA LYS A 169 7.65 31.41 13.81
C LYS A 169 7.66 30.78 15.20
N ARG A 170 7.13 29.58 15.28
CA ARG A 170 6.93 28.88 16.55
C ARG A 170 7.32 27.42 16.44
N THR A 171 7.87 26.88 17.51
CA THR A 171 8.19 25.47 17.64
C THR A 171 7.21 24.86 18.62
N VAL A 172 6.62 23.73 18.23
CA VAL A 172 5.77 22.93 19.11
C VAL A 172 6.63 21.82 19.71
N LYS A 173 6.65 21.74 21.03
CA LYS A 173 7.36 20.71 21.80
C LYS A 173 6.31 19.75 22.36
N TYR A 174 6.43 18.48 22.02
CA TYR A 174 5.65 17.39 22.57
C TYR A 174 6.52 16.60 23.56
N SER A 175 6.10 16.57 24.82
CA SER A 175 6.76 15.83 25.90
C SER A 175 5.94 14.60 26.24
N ILE A 176 6.44 13.44 25.83
CA ILE A 176 5.76 12.16 25.99
C ILE A 176 6.29 11.46 27.23
N GLN A 177 5.40 11.18 28.18
CA GLN A 177 5.70 10.41 29.38
C GLN A 177 4.99 9.06 29.27
N THR A 178 5.74 7.99 28.99
CA THR A 178 5.12 6.67 28.72
C THR A 178 4.71 5.92 29.98
N ARG A 179 5.38 6.18 31.12
CA ARG A 179 5.31 5.38 32.34
C ARG A 179 5.64 3.90 32.07
N ASP A 180 5.22 3.01 32.96
CA ASP A 180 5.49 1.57 32.89
C ASP A 180 4.78 0.90 31.72
N GLN A 181 5.47 -0.07 31.11
CA GLN A 181 4.91 -0.90 30.05
C GLN A 181 4.09 -2.03 30.65
N PHE A 182 2.88 -2.22 30.12
CA PHE A 182 2.00 -3.30 30.55
C PHE A 182 2.47 -4.62 29.94
N THR A 183 2.29 -5.70 30.70
CA THR A 183 2.75 -7.04 30.34
C THR A 183 1.60 -8.04 30.39
N ILE A 184 1.75 -9.15 29.67
CA ILE A 184 0.75 -10.22 29.64
C ILE A 184 0.80 -11.02 30.95
N ASP A 185 -0.28 -11.03 31.72
CA ASP A 185 -0.37 -11.80 32.98
C ASP A 185 -0.55 -13.30 32.73
N SER A 186 -1.51 -13.62 31.88
CA SER A 186 -1.97 -14.98 31.62
C SER A 186 -2.64 -15.03 30.25
N ILE A 187 -2.62 -16.22 29.65
CA ILE A 187 -3.23 -16.48 28.35
C ILE A 187 -4.12 -17.70 28.52
N ARG A 188 -5.43 -17.52 28.35
CA ARG A 188 -6.42 -18.60 28.30
C ARG A 188 -7.04 -18.70 26.91
N GLN A 189 -7.55 -19.87 26.55
CA GLN A 189 -8.20 -20.10 25.26
C GLN A 189 -9.69 -20.38 25.45
N GLU A 190 -10.51 -19.84 24.55
CA GLU A 190 -11.94 -20.11 24.46
C GLU A 190 -12.25 -20.49 23.00
N ILE A 191 -12.18 -21.78 22.70
CA ILE A 191 -12.28 -22.31 21.33
C ILE A 191 -13.48 -23.25 21.25
N ASN A 192 -14.49 -22.88 20.46
CA ASN A 192 -15.71 -23.70 20.34
C ASN A 192 -15.56 -24.91 19.42
N SER A 193 -14.62 -24.87 18.47
CA SER A 193 -14.43 -25.95 17.49
C SER A 193 -13.37 -26.95 17.97
N PRO A 194 -13.70 -28.24 18.15
CA PRO A 194 -12.72 -29.26 18.58
C PRO A 194 -11.53 -29.41 17.64
N VAL A 195 -11.74 -29.23 16.33
CA VAL A 195 -10.68 -29.30 15.31
C VAL A 195 -9.69 -28.14 15.50
N ILE A 196 -10.21 -26.93 15.72
CA ILE A 196 -9.36 -25.76 15.94
C ILE A 196 -8.64 -25.85 17.29
N ASP A 197 -9.31 -26.34 18.34
CA ASP A 197 -8.69 -26.50 19.66
C ASP A 197 -7.49 -27.46 19.59
N SER A 198 -7.66 -28.61 18.94
CA SER A 198 -6.57 -29.57 18.70
C SER A 198 -5.40 -28.95 17.93
N LEU A 199 -5.67 -28.24 16.82
CA LEU A 199 -4.65 -27.55 16.05
C LEU A 199 -3.97 -26.42 16.86
N TYR A 200 -4.74 -25.65 17.62
CA TYR A 200 -4.21 -24.59 18.47
C TYR A 200 -3.20 -25.16 19.47
N ASN A 201 -3.58 -26.23 20.18
CA ASN A 201 -2.75 -26.91 21.17
C ASN A 201 -1.42 -27.42 20.57
N LEU A 202 -1.45 -27.96 19.34
CA LEU A 202 -0.25 -28.37 18.62
C LEU A 202 0.67 -27.19 18.23
N SER A 203 0.10 -25.99 18.14
CA SER A 203 0.81 -24.77 17.71
C SER A 203 1.40 -23.95 18.87
N ILE A 204 1.03 -24.23 20.13
CA ILE A 204 1.38 -23.41 21.31
C ILE A 204 2.89 -23.19 21.44
N LYS A 205 3.72 -24.20 21.15
CA LYS A 205 5.19 -24.09 21.25
C LYS A 205 5.80 -23.01 20.36
N LYS A 206 5.09 -22.58 19.31
CA LYS A 206 5.55 -21.57 18.33
C LYS A 206 4.83 -20.22 18.50
N ARG A 207 4.06 -20.04 19.56
CA ARG A 207 3.32 -18.79 19.81
C ARG A 207 4.27 -17.60 19.98
N LEU A 208 3.81 -16.43 19.56
CA LEU A 208 4.57 -15.18 19.64
C LEU A 208 4.27 -14.37 20.90
N ILE A 209 3.22 -14.74 21.63
CA ILE A 209 2.79 -14.10 22.89
C ILE A 209 2.97 -15.07 24.06
N ASN A 210 3.67 -14.65 25.11
CA ASN A 210 3.91 -15.41 26.32
C ASN A 210 3.58 -14.58 27.57
N LYS A 211 3.32 -15.27 28.68
CA LYS A 211 3.25 -14.63 29.99
C LYS A 211 4.54 -13.86 30.27
N GLY A 212 4.40 -12.61 30.72
CA GLY A 212 5.50 -11.69 30.99
C GLY A 212 5.96 -10.89 29.77
N ASP A 213 5.54 -11.23 28.55
CA ASP A 213 5.87 -10.42 27.38
C ASP A 213 5.20 -9.04 27.46
N PRO A 214 5.80 -8.00 26.87
CA PRO A 214 5.13 -6.72 26.65
C PRO A 214 3.81 -6.86 25.90
N PHE A 215 2.79 -6.11 26.31
CA PHE A 215 1.51 -6.05 25.61
C PHE A 215 1.64 -5.16 24.37
N GLU A 216 2.01 -5.74 23.23
CA GLU A 216 2.18 -5.02 21.97
C GLU A 216 1.17 -5.48 20.92
N ILE A 217 0.39 -4.54 20.37
CA ILE A 217 -0.65 -4.84 19.36
C ILE A 217 -0.05 -5.55 18.14
N ASP A 218 1.13 -5.12 17.68
CA ASP A 218 1.82 -5.74 16.54
C ASP A 218 2.12 -7.23 16.79
N ARG A 219 2.41 -7.62 18.03
CA ARG A 219 2.70 -9.00 18.42
C ARG A 219 1.43 -9.85 18.42
N PHE A 220 0.30 -9.30 18.88
CA PHE A 220 -1.00 -9.97 18.78
C PHE A 220 -1.45 -10.14 17.33
N GLU A 221 -1.24 -9.13 16.47
CA GLU A 221 -1.55 -9.26 15.04
C GLU A 221 -0.62 -10.26 14.34
N ALA A 222 0.66 -10.32 14.71
CA ALA A 222 1.57 -11.36 14.23
C ALA A 222 1.11 -12.76 14.67
N GLU A 223 0.68 -12.93 15.93
CA GLU A 223 0.14 -14.20 16.43
C GLU A 223 -1.16 -14.59 15.72
N ARG A 224 -2.05 -13.62 15.49
CA ARG A 224 -3.27 -13.79 14.69
C ARG A 224 -2.96 -14.38 13.33
N ASN A 225 -2.04 -13.73 12.61
CA ASN A 225 -1.65 -14.12 11.25
C ASN A 225 -0.95 -15.48 11.24
N ARG A 226 -0.13 -15.77 12.25
CA ARG A 226 0.50 -17.08 12.44
C ARG A 226 -0.56 -18.17 12.61
N LEU A 227 -1.54 -17.97 13.49
CA LEU A 227 -2.63 -18.94 13.74
C LEU A 227 -3.51 -19.15 12.51
N ILE A 228 -3.94 -18.06 11.84
CA ILE A 228 -4.71 -18.14 10.59
C ILE A 228 -3.95 -18.96 9.55
N SER A 229 -2.67 -18.62 9.34
CA SER A 229 -1.83 -19.33 8.39
C SER A 229 -1.66 -20.79 8.80
N TYR A 230 -1.45 -21.07 10.08
CA TYR A 230 -1.30 -22.43 10.60
C TYR A 230 -2.57 -23.26 10.36
N PHE A 231 -3.76 -22.77 10.72
CA PHE A 231 -5.01 -23.51 10.51
C PHE A 231 -5.29 -23.75 9.03
N ARG A 232 -5.12 -22.72 8.19
CA ARG A 232 -5.34 -22.82 6.74
C ARG A 232 -4.31 -23.72 6.06
N ASN A 233 -3.09 -23.83 6.59
CA ASN A 233 -2.07 -24.77 6.11
C ASN A 233 -2.22 -26.19 6.66
N ASN A 234 -3.12 -26.41 7.61
CA ASN A 234 -3.45 -27.73 8.18
C ASN A 234 -4.90 -28.13 7.84
N GLY A 235 -5.43 -27.68 6.71
CA GLY A 235 -6.69 -28.16 6.16
C GLY A 235 -7.95 -27.35 6.48
N VAL A 236 -7.88 -26.30 7.31
CA VAL A 236 -9.06 -25.48 7.62
C VAL A 236 -9.28 -24.42 6.53
N TYR A 237 -9.79 -24.85 5.39
CA TYR A 237 -9.94 -24.05 4.17
C TYR A 237 -10.70 -22.73 4.36
N ASN A 238 -11.75 -22.74 5.17
CA ASN A 238 -12.68 -21.62 5.36
C ASN A 238 -12.43 -20.82 6.64
N PHE A 239 -11.25 -20.94 7.27
CA PHE A 239 -10.92 -20.11 8.44
C PHE A 239 -10.82 -18.63 8.04
N GLN A 240 -11.47 -17.75 8.79
CA GLN A 240 -11.52 -16.31 8.53
C GLN A 240 -10.89 -15.52 9.68
N GLN A 241 -10.33 -14.34 9.37
CA GLN A 241 -9.61 -13.52 10.34
C GLN A 241 -10.50 -13.00 11.49
N ASN A 242 -11.78 -12.72 11.20
CA ASN A 242 -12.75 -12.23 12.19
C ASN A 242 -13.21 -13.31 13.18
N ASN A 243 -12.90 -14.59 12.95
CA ASN A 243 -13.25 -15.67 13.86
C ASN A 243 -12.30 -15.79 15.05
N ILE A 244 -11.13 -15.17 15.01
CA ILE A 244 -10.17 -15.11 16.11
C ILE A 244 -10.18 -13.72 16.74
N GLN A 245 -10.22 -13.64 18.07
CA GLN A 245 -10.14 -12.40 18.83
C GLN A 245 -9.21 -12.56 20.04
N PHE A 246 -8.53 -11.47 20.38
CA PHE A 246 -7.74 -11.38 21.61
C PHE A 246 -8.47 -10.40 22.52
N ILE A 247 -9.10 -10.93 23.57
CA ILE A 247 -9.81 -10.12 24.55
C ILE A 247 -8.84 -9.81 25.68
N ALA A 248 -8.61 -8.52 25.93
CA ALA A 248 -7.75 -8.01 26.98
C ALA A 248 -8.59 -7.10 27.88
N ALA A 249 -8.65 -7.44 29.17
CA ALA A 249 -9.31 -6.61 30.17
C ALA A 249 -8.25 -5.77 30.88
N ILE A 250 -8.38 -4.46 30.79
CA ILE A 250 -7.51 -3.50 31.48
C ILE A 250 -8.35 -2.88 32.60
N ASP A 251 -7.81 -2.87 33.82
CA ASP A 251 -8.41 -2.09 34.89
C ASP A 251 -8.33 -0.60 34.57
N SER A 252 -9.47 0.09 34.68
CA SER A 252 -9.57 1.52 34.40
C SER A 252 -8.76 2.38 35.38
N SER A 253 -8.36 1.84 36.54
CA SER A 253 -7.46 2.52 37.47
C SER A 253 -6.06 2.78 36.87
N GLY A 254 -5.63 1.95 35.91
CA GLY A 254 -4.30 2.02 35.31
C GLY A 254 -3.15 1.70 36.28
N VAL A 255 -3.44 1.18 37.48
CA VAL A 255 -2.42 0.81 38.48
C VAL A 255 -1.86 -0.58 38.21
N ASP A 256 -2.72 -1.54 37.87
CA ASP A 256 -2.29 -2.88 37.50
C ASP A 256 -1.77 -2.88 36.06
N THR A 257 -0.47 -3.16 35.90
CA THR A 257 0.20 -3.24 34.61
C THR A 257 0.17 -4.65 34.00
N LYS A 258 -0.51 -5.60 34.65
CA LYS A 258 -0.62 -6.98 34.20
C LYS A 258 -1.98 -7.23 33.55
N ILE A 259 -1.97 -7.68 32.30
CA ILE A 259 -3.19 -7.84 31.49
C ILE A 259 -3.48 -9.33 31.26
N PRO A 260 -4.59 -9.88 31.75
CA PRO A 260 -5.04 -11.21 31.35
C PRO A 260 -5.59 -11.17 29.92
N VAL A 261 -5.21 -12.18 29.12
CA VAL A 261 -5.61 -12.31 27.72
C VAL A 261 -6.41 -13.58 27.47
N ILE A 262 -7.49 -13.44 26.70
CA ILE A 262 -8.30 -14.56 26.20
C ILE A 262 -8.10 -14.65 24.69
N VAL A 263 -7.68 -15.80 24.20
CA VAL A 263 -7.72 -16.14 22.79
C VAL A 263 -9.07 -16.79 22.50
N GLU A 264 -10.01 -16.00 22.00
CA GLU A 264 -11.33 -16.48 21.61
C GLU A 264 -11.30 -16.89 20.14
N ILE A 265 -11.74 -18.11 19.84
CA ILE A 265 -11.94 -18.57 18.46
C ILE A 265 -13.35 -19.14 18.28
N SER A 266 -14.17 -18.36 17.60
CA SER A 266 -15.57 -18.68 17.30
C SER A 266 -15.72 -19.61 16.11
N ASN A 267 -16.84 -20.33 16.04
CA ASN A 267 -17.22 -21.10 14.87
C ASN A 267 -17.54 -20.20 13.66
N LEU A 268 -17.48 -20.76 12.46
CA LEU A 268 -17.87 -20.06 11.25
C LEU A 268 -19.37 -19.73 11.31
N GLN A 269 -19.73 -18.46 11.09
CA GLN A 269 -21.13 -18.05 11.00
C GLN A 269 -21.55 -17.99 9.53
N LYS A 270 -22.61 -18.73 9.18
CA LYS A 270 -23.22 -18.68 7.85
C LYS A 270 -24.66 -18.22 7.97
N ARG A 271 -25.01 -17.21 7.18
CA ARG A 271 -26.40 -16.79 7.03
C ARG A 271 -27.14 -17.78 6.14
N GLU A 272 -28.19 -18.38 6.68
CA GLU A 272 -29.15 -19.19 5.94
C GLU A 272 -30.54 -18.59 6.16
N ASN A 273 -31.09 -18.00 5.09
CA ASN A 273 -32.29 -17.18 5.11
C ASN A 273 -32.15 -16.01 6.11
N ASP A 274 -33.04 -15.96 7.11
CA ASP A 274 -33.05 -14.94 8.16
C ASP A 274 -32.35 -15.38 9.47
N SER A 275 -31.66 -16.54 9.46
CA SER A 275 -30.96 -17.07 10.63
C SER A 275 -29.44 -17.13 10.44
N LEU A 276 -28.69 -16.87 11.50
CA LEU A 276 -27.26 -17.14 11.57
C LEU A 276 -27.05 -18.54 12.16
N LYS A 277 -26.39 -19.43 11.41
CA LYS A 277 -26.01 -20.75 11.89
C LYS A 277 -24.51 -20.82 12.12
N ASN A 278 -24.14 -21.40 13.27
CA ASN A 278 -22.76 -21.74 13.58
C ASN A 278 -22.40 -23.07 12.91
N ILE A 279 -21.37 -23.05 12.08
CA ILE A 279 -20.81 -24.20 11.38
C ILE A 279 -19.46 -24.51 12.01
N GLN A 280 -19.31 -25.75 12.48
CA GLN A 280 -18.02 -26.22 13.00
C GLN A 280 -16.99 -26.33 11.87
N TYR A 281 -15.75 -25.93 12.17
CA TYR A 281 -14.63 -26.15 11.28
C TYR A 281 -14.31 -27.64 11.10
N LYS A 282 -13.84 -27.99 9.91
CA LYS A 282 -13.40 -29.33 9.54
C LYS A 282 -12.05 -29.27 8.85
N ILE A 283 -11.31 -30.37 8.90
CA ILE A 283 -10.12 -30.55 8.07
C ILE A 283 -10.60 -31.00 6.69
N HIS A 284 -10.24 -30.21 5.68
CA HIS A 284 -10.59 -30.46 4.30
C HIS A 284 -9.41 -31.10 3.58
N ASN A 285 -9.56 -32.34 3.10
CA ASN A 285 -8.52 -33.00 2.29
C ASN A 285 -8.78 -32.80 0.80
N VAL A 286 -7.72 -32.68 0.00
CA VAL A 286 -7.83 -32.52 -1.46
C VAL A 286 -7.98 -33.91 -2.10
N LYS A 287 -9.17 -34.26 -2.60
CA LYS A 287 -9.44 -35.58 -3.20
C LYS A 287 -9.26 -35.63 -4.71
N LYS A 288 -9.40 -34.48 -5.37
CA LYS A 288 -9.29 -34.36 -6.83
C LYS A 288 -8.48 -33.13 -7.18
N ILE A 289 -7.62 -33.26 -8.19
CA ILE A 289 -6.87 -32.14 -8.75
C ILE A 289 -7.13 -32.13 -10.26
N ASN A 290 -7.84 -31.11 -10.71
CA ASN A 290 -8.18 -30.92 -12.11
C ASN A 290 -7.37 -29.76 -12.69
N LEU A 291 -6.75 -30.01 -13.84
CA LEU A 291 -6.00 -29.05 -14.62
C LEU A 291 -6.79 -28.74 -15.88
N TYR A 292 -7.24 -27.50 -16.02
CA TYR A 292 -7.99 -27.02 -17.17
C TYR A 292 -7.07 -26.18 -18.03
N ILE A 293 -6.71 -26.67 -19.23
CA ILE A 293 -5.82 -25.96 -20.14
C ILE A 293 -6.63 -25.39 -21.29
N ASP A 294 -6.96 -24.10 -21.20
CA ASP A 294 -7.71 -23.38 -22.23
C ASP A 294 -7.45 -21.88 -22.20
N ASN A 295 -7.73 -21.21 -23.31
CA ASN A 295 -7.64 -19.76 -23.43
C ASN A 295 -8.75 -19.09 -22.58
N ALA A 296 -8.36 -18.21 -21.66
CA ALA A 296 -9.25 -17.49 -20.73
C ALA A 296 -10.45 -16.75 -21.38
N SER A 297 -10.42 -16.54 -22.69
CA SER A 297 -11.46 -15.84 -23.46
C SER A 297 -12.77 -16.63 -23.66
N GLN A 298 -12.93 -17.83 -23.08
CA GLN A 298 -14.12 -18.68 -23.23
C GLN A 298 -14.83 -19.06 -21.92
N LEU A 299 -14.69 -18.25 -20.87
CA LEU A 299 -15.47 -18.39 -19.64
C LEU A 299 -16.97 -18.16 -19.92
N GLY A 300 -17.74 -19.23 -20.15
CA GLY A 300 -19.19 -19.19 -20.33
C GLY A 300 -19.77 -20.12 -21.41
N GLN A 301 -18.95 -20.80 -22.22
CA GLN A 301 -19.46 -21.76 -23.21
C GLN A 301 -19.55 -23.18 -22.62
N LEU A 302 -20.69 -23.83 -22.85
CA LEU A 302 -20.98 -25.21 -22.43
C LEU A 302 -19.96 -26.16 -23.10
N SER A 303 -19.06 -26.71 -22.28
CA SER A 303 -18.00 -27.68 -22.58
C SER A 303 -16.86 -27.19 -23.50
N PRO A 304 -15.89 -26.40 -23.00
CA PRO A 304 -14.74 -25.96 -23.78
C PRO A 304 -13.67 -27.04 -24.01
N PHE A 305 -13.76 -28.20 -23.34
CA PHE A 305 -12.78 -29.27 -23.40
C PHE A 305 -13.25 -30.38 -24.36
N THR A 306 -12.36 -30.81 -25.25
CA THR A 306 -12.65 -31.86 -26.24
C THR A 306 -12.17 -33.23 -25.77
N ASP A 307 -11.25 -33.28 -24.82
CA ASP A 307 -10.59 -34.50 -24.37
C ASP A 307 -10.02 -34.35 -22.95
N SER A 308 -9.71 -35.46 -22.31
CA SER A 308 -9.13 -35.51 -20.97
C SER A 308 -8.12 -36.64 -20.81
N LEU A 309 -7.13 -36.44 -19.96
CA LEU A 309 -6.11 -37.42 -19.61
C LEU A 309 -5.93 -37.48 -18.10
N THR A 310 -5.98 -38.68 -17.53
CA THR A 310 -5.55 -38.90 -16.15
C THR A 310 -4.05 -39.19 -16.13
N TYR A 311 -3.29 -38.42 -15.36
CA TYR A 311 -1.86 -38.63 -15.15
C TYR A 311 -1.55 -38.58 -13.66
N LYS A 312 -1.09 -39.71 -13.09
CA LYS A 312 -0.86 -39.86 -11.64
C LYS A 312 -2.09 -39.40 -10.84
N ASN A 313 -1.95 -38.31 -10.08
CA ASN A 313 -2.97 -37.75 -9.18
C ASN A 313 -3.80 -36.63 -9.82
N PHE A 314 -3.61 -36.38 -11.13
CA PHE A 314 -4.18 -35.23 -11.82
C PHE A 314 -5.11 -35.66 -12.95
N ASN A 315 -6.22 -34.95 -13.10
CA ASN A 315 -7.06 -35.00 -14.28
C ASN A 315 -6.77 -33.77 -15.14
N ILE A 316 -6.28 -33.98 -16.36
CA ILE A 316 -5.91 -32.90 -17.29
C ILE A 316 -7.00 -32.81 -18.35
N LEU A 317 -7.73 -31.71 -18.37
CA LEU A 317 -8.74 -31.38 -19.36
C LEU A 317 -8.18 -30.36 -20.34
N TYR A 318 -8.26 -30.64 -21.63
CA TYR A 318 -7.67 -29.81 -22.67
C TYR A 318 -8.52 -29.75 -23.93
N LYS A 319 -8.24 -28.73 -24.76
CA LYS A 319 -8.88 -28.51 -26.06
C LYS A 319 -7.95 -28.89 -27.21
N GLY A 320 -8.43 -29.72 -28.12
CA GLY A 320 -7.66 -30.26 -29.24
C GLY A 320 -6.57 -31.22 -28.76
N LYS A 321 -5.32 -31.03 -29.22
CA LYS A 321 -4.17 -31.84 -28.81
C LYS A 321 -3.46 -31.21 -27.61
N LEU A 322 -3.19 -32.00 -26.58
CA LEU A 322 -2.42 -31.56 -25.42
C LEU A 322 -1.00 -31.13 -25.85
N LYS A 323 -0.69 -29.83 -25.75
CA LYS A 323 0.61 -29.25 -26.18
C LYS A 323 1.72 -29.36 -25.13
N TYR A 324 1.43 -29.90 -23.95
CA TYR A 324 2.34 -29.98 -22.81
C TYR A 324 2.49 -31.43 -22.34
N LYS A 325 3.66 -31.80 -21.82
CA LYS A 325 3.93 -33.10 -21.22
C LYS A 325 3.28 -33.09 -19.83
N PRO A 326 2.48 -34.12 -19.49
CA PRO A 326 1.88 -34.22 -18.16
C PRO A 326 2.90 -34.12 -17.02
N LYS A 327 4.11 -34.67 -17.20
CA LYS A 327 5.22 -34.56 -16.24
C LYS A 327 5.63 -33.10 -15.95
N ALA A 328 5.72 -32.26 -16.99
CA ALA A 328 6.11 -30.86 -16.82
C ALA A 328 5.04 -30.04 -16.08
N LEU A 329 3.76 -30.41 -16.24
CA LEU A 329 2.67 -29.81 -15.47
C LEU A 329 2.69 -30.27 -14.02
N GLU A 330 2.97 -31.55 -13.77
CA GLU A 330 3.04 -32.14 -12.44
C GLU A 330 4.15 -31.51 -11.58
N GLU A 331 5.34 -31.28 -12.15
CA GLU A 331 6.50 -30.72 -11.44
C GLU A 331 6.28 -29.31 -10.85
N VAL A 332 5.27 -28.57 -11.33
CA VAL A 332 4.94 -27.21 -10.84
C VAL A 332 3.72 -27.16 -9.93
N ILE A 333 3.11 -28.31 -9.63
CA ILE A 333 1.92 -28.40 -8.76
C ILE A 333 2.33 -28.97 -7.41
N PHE A 334 2.22 -28.14 -6.38
CA PHE A 334 2.54 -28.47 -4.98
C PHE A 334 1.30 -28.85 -4.17
N ILE A 335 0.11 -28.78 -4.77
CA ILE A 335 -1.12 -29.31 -4.19
C ILE A 335 -1.09 -30.83 -4.37
N GLU A 336 -1.25 -31.56 -3.27
CA GLU A 336 -1.18 -33.01 -3.26
C GLU A 336 -2.56 -33.64 -3.00
N LYS A 337 -2.83 -34.75 -3.69
CA LYS A 337 -4.03 -35.55 -3.47
C LYS A 337 -3.94 -36.27 -2.13
N ASP A 338 -5.07 -36.41 -1.46
CA ASP A 338 -5.25 -37.03 -0.14
C ASP A 338 -4.52 -36.33 1.02
N LYS A 339 -4.01 -35.11 0.79
CA LYS A 339 -3.44 -34.25 1.84
C LYS A 339 -4.43 -33.15 2.28
N PRO A 340 -4.31 -32.63 3.50
CA PRO A 340 -5.06 -31.45 3.94
C PRO A 340 -4.82 -30.25 3.02
N TYR A 341 -5.85 -29.41 2.87
CA TYR A 341 -5.73 -28.12 2.21
C TYR A 341 -4.60 -27.29 2.80
N SER A 342 -3.88 -26.58 1.93
CA SER A 342 -2.81 -25.67 2.34
C SER A 342 -2.74 -24.44 1.45
N ASP A 343 -2.85 -23.25 2.05
CA ASP A 343 -2.62 -21.99 1.36
C ASP A 343 -1.18 -21.88 0.84
N PHE A 344 -0.22 -22.45 1.59
CA PHE A 344 1.17 -22.51 1.18
C PHE A 344 1.34 -23.30 -0.12
N SER A 345 0.81 -24.53 -0.20
CA SER A 345 0.86 -25.35 -1.41
C SER A 345 0.14 -24.68 -2.60
N ARG A 346 -1.00 -24.01 -2.34
CA ARG A 346 -1.73 -23.23 -3.35
C ARG A 346 -0.88 -22.08 -3.89
N ALA A 347 -0.25 -21.31 -3.02
CA ALA A 347 0.60 -20.18 -3.39
C ALA A 347 1.88 -20.63 -4.13
N LEU A 348 2.49 -21.73 -3.69
CA LEU A 348 3.63 -22.34 -4.39
C LEU A 348 3.24 -22.75 -5.81
N THR A 349 2.14 -23.48 -5.96
CA THR A 349 1.61 -23.90 -7.27
C THR A 349 1.39 -22.69 -8.19
N TYR A 350 0.70 -21.66 -7.70
CA TYR A 350 0.50 -20.42 -8.45
C TYR A 350 1.82 -19.80 -8.91
N ARG A 351 2.79 -19.68 -8.00
CA ARG A 351 4.09 -19.04 -8.25
C ARG A 351 4.91 -19.81 -9.28
N TYR A 352 5.02 -21.13 -9.15
CA TYR A 352 5.82 -21.94 -10.06
C TYR A 352 5.22 -21.99 -11.47
N ILE A 353 3.90 -22.14 -11.60
CA ILE A 353 3.21 -22.02 -12.89
C ILE A 353 3.44 -20.64 -13.52
N SER A 354 3.32 -19.55 -12.73
CA SER A 354 3.57 -18.20 -13.26
C SER A 354 5.03 -18.03 -13.72
N ASN A 355 5.97 -18.64 -13.01
CA ASN A 355 7.40 -18.57 -13.31
C ASN A 355 7.79 -19.37 -14.56
N LEU A 356 7.03 -20.40 -14.96
CA LEU A 356 7.26 -21.10 -16.24
C LEU A 356 7.12 -20.15 -17.44
N ARG A 357 6.40 -19.04 -17.31
CA ARG A 357 6.10 -18.07 -18.39
C ARG A 357 5.45 -18.69 -19.63
N ASN A 358 5.01 -19.95 -19.57
CA ASN A 358 4.25 -20.67 -20.60
C ASN A 358 2.75 -20.37 -20.51
N PHE A 359 2.27 -19.95 -19.34
CA PHE A 359 0.88 -19.59 -19.08
C PHE A 359 0.75 -18.11 -18.67
N LYS A 360 -0.44 -17.55 -18.82
CA LYS A 360 -0.88 -16.37 -18.07
C LYS A 360 -1.01 -16.75 -16.58
N TYR A 361 -1.31 -15.77 -15.72
CA TYR A 361 -1.54 -16.02 -14.30
C TYR A 361 -2.62 -17.09 -14.10
N PRO A 362 -2.32 -18.20 -13.38
CA PRO A 362 -3.28 -19.28 -13.21
C PRO A 362 -4.40 -18.89 -12.25
N SER A 363 -5.59 -19.44 -12.43
CA SER A 363 -6.65 -19.38 -11.41
C SER A 363 -6.70 -20.72 -10.68
N ILE A 364 -6.67 -20.70 -9.35
CA ILE A 364 -6.73 -21.91 -8.53
C ILE A 364 -7.91 -21.77 -7.57
N THR A 365 -8.90 -22.65 -7.71
CA THR A 365 -10.13 -22.64 -6.90
C THR A 365 -10.35 -23.99 -6.25
N PHE A 366 -10.98 -24.02 -5.08
CA PHE A 366 -11.33 -25.24 -4.38
C PHE A 366 -12.84 -25.31 -4.23
N LYS A 367 -13.42 -26.48 -4.50
CA LYS A 367 -14.86 -26.74 -4.35
C LYS A 367 -15.09 -28.00 -3.53
N PRO A 368 -16.11 -28.04 -2.65
CA PRO A 368 -16.49 -29.28 -1.98
C PRO A 368 -16.84 -30.39 -2.97
N VAL A 369 -16.43 -31.62 -2.67
CA VAL A 369 -16.81 -32.80 -3.46
C VAL A 369 -18.20 -33.26 -2.99
N GLY A 370 -19.24 -32.88 -3.75
CA GLY A 370 -20.63 -33.16 -3.38
C GLY A 370 -20.99 -32.56 -2.03
N ASN A 371 -21.55 -33.37 -1.13
CA ASN A 371 -21.92 -32.96 0.24
C ASN A 371 -20.85 -33.31 1.29
N THR A 372 -19.63 -33.63 0.87
CA THR A 372 -18.52 -33.98 1.79
C THR A 372 -17.73 -32.74 2.23
N SER A 373 -16.86 -32.90 3.22
CA SER A 373 -15.86 -31.89 3.57
C SER A 373 -14.63 -31.93 2.66
N ASP A 374 -14.51 -32.89 1.75
CA ASP A 374 -13.34 -32.98 0.89
C ASP A 374 -13.38 -31.94 -0.23
N LEU A 375 -12.21 -31.56 -0.73
CA LEU A 375 -12.06 -30.53 -1.75
C LEU A 375 -11.56 -31.10 -3.07
N GLU A 376 -12.08 -30.53 -4.14
CA GLU A 376 -11.55 -30.63 -5.50
C GLU A 376 -10.82 -29.34 -5.84
N ALA A 377 -9.52 -29.45 -6.11
CA ALA A 377 -8.67 -28.35 -6.56
C ALA A 377 -8.78 -28.22 -8.08
N ASN A 378 -9.24 -27.06 -8.55
CA ASN A 378 -9.44 -26.73 -9.95
C ASN A 378 -8.43 -25.64 -10.35
N ILE A 379 -7.47 -26.02 -11.18
CA ILE A 379 -6.35 -25.19 -11.64
C ILE A 379 -6.59 -24.85 -13.12
N PHE A 380 -6.85 -23.58 -13.40
CA PHE A 380 -7.09 -23.06 -14.75
C PHE A 380 -5.83 -22.42 -15.30
N LEU A 381 -5.36 -22.95 -16.43
CA LEU A 381 -4.14 -22.58 -17.11
C LEU A 381 -4.48 -22.02 -18.48
N SER A 382 -4.08 -20.77 -18.73
CA SER A 382 -4.24 -20.14 -20.04
C SER A 382 -2.91 -20.02 -20.75
N PRO A 383 -2.66 -20.85 -21.78
CA PRO A 383 -1.43 -20.79 -22.56
C PRO A 383 -1.14 -19.40 -23.11
N LYS A 384 0.12 -18.98 -23.07
CA LYS A 384 0.61 -17.86 -23.86
C LYS A 384 0.90 -18.31 -25.29
N GLU A 385 0.99 -17.35 -26.20
CA GLU A 385 1.42 -17.61 -27.57
C GLU A 385 2.83 -18.22 -27.59
N ARG A 386 3.00 -19.26 -28.42
CA ARG A 386 4.25 -20.02 -28.53
C ARG A 386 5.40 -19.13 -29.00
N PHE A 387 5.12 -18.26 -29.95
CA PHE A 387 6.07 -17.31 -30.50
C PHE A 387 5.64 -15.90 -30.07
N SER A 388 6.57 -15.09 -29.62
CA SER A 388 6.33 -13.68 -29.32
C SER A 388 7.46 -12.82 -29.85
N MET A 389 7.12 -11.70 -30.46
CA MET A 389 8.06 -10.67 -30.87
C MET A 389 7.78 -9.40 -30.08
N GLY A 390 8.81 -8.80 -29.50
CA GLY A 390 8.76 -7.54 -28.76
C GLY A 390 9.66 -6.50 -29.41
N PHE A 391 9.25 -5.23 -29.30
CA PHE A 391 10.02 -4.07 -29.71
C PHE A 391 9.92 -3.04 -28.59
N ASP A 392 11.07 -2.59 -28.10
CA ASP A 392 11.19 -1.73 -26.94
C ASP A 392 11.99 -0.48 -27.33
N LEU A 393 11.53 0.69 -26.88
CA LEU A 393 12.23 1.97 -27.04
C LEU A 393 12.21 2.64 -25.67
N ASP A 394 13.37 2.69 -25.02
CA ASP A 394 13.52 3.29 -23.70
C ASP A 394 14.32 4.59 -23.80
N PHE A 395 13.91 5.57 -23.00
CA PHE A 395 14.60 6.83 -22.80
C PHE A 395 14.96 6.96 -21.32
N SER A 396 16.22 7.25 -21.02
CA SER A 396 16.72 7.37 -19.66
C SER A 396 17.44 8.71 -19.43
N HIS A 397 17.39 9.18 -18.19
CA HIS A 397 18.10 10.36 -17.72
C HIS A 397 18.64 10.07 -16.31
N SER A 398 19.90 10.40 -16.05
CA SER A 398 20.54 10.20 -14.75
C SER A 398 21.47 11.36 -14.39
N ASN A 399 21.88 11.45 -13.12
CA ASN A 399 22.80 12.48 -12.65
C ASN A 399 24.23 12.39 -13.25
N ILE A 400 24.59 11.28 -13.90
CA ILE A 400 25.92 11.05 -14.51
C ILE A 400 25.81 11.05 -16.05
N GLN A 401 24.65 10.73 -16.61
CA GLN A 401 24.39 10.70 -18.05
C GLN A 401 23.09 11.44 -18.38
N ASP A 402 23.25 12.60 -19.04
CA ASP A 402 22.17 13.58 -19.30
C ASP A 402 21.07 13.07 -20.23
N PHE A 403 21.32 12.09 -21.08
CA PHE A 403 20.28 11.45 -21.88
C PHE A 403 20.80 10.14 -22.48
N GLY A 404 20.01 9.07 -22.37
CA GLY A 404 20.24 7.79 -23.01
C GLY A 404 19.00 7.35 -23.78
N PHE A 405 19.20 6.74 -24.94
CA PHE A 405 18.15 6.02 -25.65
C PHE A 405 18.60 4.57 -25.88
N SER A 406 17.69 3.62 -25.71
CA SER A 406 17.94 2.22 -26.09
C SER A 406 16.79 1.69 -26.93
N LEU A 407 17.16 1.00 -28.01
CA LEU A 407 16.25 0.26 -28.85
C LEU A 407 16.49 -1.23 -28.61
N GLY A 408 15.43 -1.96 -28.32
CA GLY A 408 15.44 -3.40 -28.13
C GLY A 408 14.49 -4.09 -29.09
N SER A 409 14.88 -5.27 -29.58
CA SER A 409 13.94 -6.21 -30.16
C SER A 409 14.16 -7.56 -29.51
N SER A 410 13.07 -8.26 -29.18
CA SER A 410 13.12 -9.58 -28.57
C SER A 410 12.28 -10.58 -29.34
N PHE A 411 12.80 -11.77 -29.51
CA PHE A 411 12.04 -12.91 -30.02
C PHE A 411 12.08 -14.04 -29.00
N GLY A 412 10.90 -14.50 -28.60
CA GLY A 412 10.74 -15.54 -27.59
C GLY A 412 10.00 -16.74 -28.16
N ILE A 413 10.59 -17.93 -28.03
CA ILE A 413 9.91 -19.19 -28.27
C ILE A 413 9.65 -19.86 -26.92
N ARG A 414 8.39 -20.19 -26.65
CA ARG A 414 7.94 -20.91 -25.45
C ARG A 414 7.70 -22.38 -25.74
N ASN A 415 7.80 -23.22 -24.71
CA ASN A 415 7.38 -24.62 -24.77
C ASN A 415 8.03 -25.44 -25.92
N ILE A 416 9.33 -25.22 -26.21
CA ILE A 416 10.05 -25.84 -27.35
C ILE A 416 9.99 -27.38 -27.28
N PHE A 417 10.03 -27.96 -26.06
CA PHE A 417 10.03 -29.40 -25.82
C PHE A 417 8.74 -29.95 -25.20
N ARG A 418 7.63 -29.21 -25.37
CA ARG A 418 6.33 -29.53 -24.75
C ARG A 418 6.41 -29.53 -23.20
N GLY A 419 7.33 -28.79 -22.60
CA GLY A 419 7.42 -28.54 -21.17
C GLY A 419 7.79 -27.09 -20.98
#